data_AF-A0A6P0RF90-F1
#
_entry.id   AF-A0A6P0RF90-F1
#
_cell.length_a   1.000
_cell.length_b   1.000
_cell.length_c   1.000
_cell.angle_alpha   90.00
_cell.angle_beta   90.00
_cell.angle_gamma   90.00
#
_symmetry.space_group_name_H-M   'P 1'
#
loop_
_entity.id
_entity.type
_entity.pdbx_description
1 polymer ?
#
loop_
_entity_poly.entity_id
_entity_poly.type
_entity_poly.pdbx_seq_one_letter_code
_entity_poly.pdbx_strand_id
1 'polypeptide(L)'
;MWRISDLVKISIIASDLSSSGAGRWGGAVRPFLLSQALKKIGCDVEILGFVDANSPTNISHKETSIIPIYSNKYYPGFLLSAKELLDKISGDIIYAYKLKPSSLGLALIKKMQTSRQVFLDIDDWELSWHGGDNWKYHPSIKQLARDILKPEGALRQPDHPFYLKWIESLVSKADKVTLHNQFLKKRFGGLYLPNGKDTTLFDPNKYDPEVSRIRYGLSDYRILMFPGAPRPYKGVEDVLIALENLNQSDLRLVIVGGSPYDDYDRQLKEKWGRWIISMPKYSPTVMPEIVAAAHIIVVPQRDTPEAKAQFPLKLTDGMAMAKPIIATKVGDIPEIVADTGYLVEPSSPQQIAAQIELIFNDLTGANAKGINARERCIKYYSIDAMANILSGLILN
;
A
#
# COMPACT_ATOMS: atom_id res chain seq x y z
N MET A 1 -33.67 1.60 32.01
CA MET A 1 -33.16 2.64 31.09
C MET A 1 -31.77 2.18 30.66
N TRP A 2 -31.69 1.45 29.55
CA TRP A 2 -30.49 0.75 29.11
C TRP A 2 -29.46 1.77 28.62
N ARG A 3 -28.25 1.76 29.21
CA ARG A 3 -27.11 2.57 28.74
C ARG A 3 -26.82 2.19 27.29
N ILE A 4 -26.88 3.17 26.40
CA ILE A 4 -26.23 3.11 25.09
C ILE A 4 -24.76 2.77 25.39
N SER A 5 -24.27 1.62 24.94
CA SER A 5 -22.84 1.32 25.02
C SER A 5 -22.12 2.36 24.19
N ASP A 6 -21.37 3.27 24.82
CA ASP A 6 -20.57 4.25 24.09
C ASP A 6 -19.66 3.51 23.10
N LEU A 7 -19.78 3.85 21.82
CA LEU A 7 -18.96 3.24 20.76
C LEU A 7 -17.49 3.58 21.05
N VAL A 8 -16.60 2.57 21.01
CA VAL A 8 -15.15 2.81 21.16
C VAL A 8 -14.70 3.77 20.07
N LYS A 9 -14.15 4.92 20.46
CA LYS A 9 -13.64 5.91 19.52
C LYS A 9 -12.15 5.67 19.26
N ILE A 10 -11.76 5.69 17.99
CA ILE A 10 -10.39 5.44 17.55
C ILE A 10 -9.88 6.65 16.76
N SER A 11 -8.75 7.21 17.20
CA SER A 11 -8.01 8.24 16.45
C SER A 11 -6.86 7.58 15.70
N ILE A 12 -6.97 7.47 14.38
CA ILE A 12 -5.85 7.02 13.53
C ILE A 12 -4.94 8.22 13.24
N ILE A 13 -3.65 8.10 13.55
CA ILE A 13 -2.66 9.17 13.30
C ILE A 13 -1.80 8.79 12.11
N ALA A 14 -1.92 9.53 11.01
CA ALA A 14 -1.10 9.39 9.81
C ALA A 14 -0.02 10.48 9.74
N SER A 15 1.21 10.09 9.39
CA SER A 15 2.33 11.03 9.21
C SER A 15 2.14 12.01 8.04
N ASP A 16 1.35 11.61 7.05
CA ASP A 16 1.09 12.38 5.82
C ASP A 16 -0.28 11.99 5.26
N LEU A 17 -1.14 12.98 5.00
CA LEU A 17 -2.44 12.85 4.33
C LEU A 17 -2.46 13.59 2.97
N SER A 18 -1.34 14.16 2.54
CA SER A 18 -1.23 14.90 1.29
C SER A 18 -1.50 13.99 0.07
N SER A 19 -2.01 14.55 -1.02
CA SER A 19 -2.19 13.80 -2.28
C SER A 19 -0.89 13.60 -3.06
N SER A 20 0.23 14.20 -2.62
CA SER A 20 1.49 14.33 -3.35
C SER A 20 2.57 13.32 -2.98
N GLY A 21 2.53 12.71 -1.79
CA GLY A 21 3.53 11.69 -1.39
C GLY A 21 3.47 10.39 -2.22
N ALA A 22 4.48 9.53 -2.03
CA ALA A 22 4.62 8.29 -2.79
C ALA A 22 3.44 7.32 -2.53
N GLY A 23 2.49 7.25 -3.47
CA GLY A 23 1.30 6.41 -3.38
C GLY A 23 0.01 7.17 -3.65
N ARG A 24 -1.16 6.53 -3.49
CA ARG A 24 -2.43 7.26 -3.40
C ARG A 24 -2.49 7.91 -2.00
N TRP A 25 -2.83 9.20 -1.90
CA TRP A 25 -2.92 9.93 -0.63
C TRP A 25 -1.63 9.94 0.21
N GLY A 26 -0.46 10.11 -0.40
CA GLY A 26 0.79 10.23 0.38
C GLY A 26 1.21 8.94 1.08
N GLY A 27 0.64 7.80 0.66
CA GLY A 27 0.79 6.52 1.33
C GLY A 27 -0.30 6.24 2.38
N ALA A 28 -1.32 7.08 2.52
CA ALA A 28 -2.40 6.91 3.52
C ALA A 28 -3.54 5.98 3.10
N VAL A 29 -3.37 5.12 2.09
CA VAL A 29 -4.41 4.13 1.71
C VAL A 29 -4.81 3.26 2.89
N ARG A 30 -3.83 2.78 3.67
CA ARG A 30 -4.07 1.84 4.76
C ARG A 30 -4.88 2.44 5.94
N PRO A 31 -4.66 3.68 6.41
CA PRO A 31 -5.57 4.38 7.31
C PRO A 31 -7.05 4.34 6.90
N PHE A 32 -7.34 4.51 5.60
CA PHE A 32 -8.72 4.42 5.12
C PHE A 32 -9.28 3.00 5.18
N LEU A 33 -8.46 1.99 4.84
CA LEU A 33 -8.86 0.58 4.94
C LEU A 33 -9.08 0.17 6.41
N LEU A 34 -8.19 0.58 7.31
CA LEU A 34 -8.34 0.42 8.77
C LEU A 34 -9.64 1.06 9.24
N SER A 35 -9.92 2.31 8.83
CA SER A 35 -11.14 3.01 9.19
C SER A 35 -12.40 2.27 8.73
N GLN A 36 -12.43 1.77 7.49
CA GLN A 36 -13.55 0.97 6.99
C GLN A 36 -13.76 -0.32 7.79
N ALA A 37 -12.67 -1.05 8.08
CA ALA A 37 -12.72 -2.29 8.84
C ALA A 37 -13.15 -2.08 10.30
N LEU A 38 -12.63 -1.04 10.97
CA LEU A 38 -12.99 -0.67 12.34
C LEU A 38 -14.46 -0.23 12.46
N LYS A 39 -14.99 0.49 11.46
CA LYS A 39 -16.40 0.86 11.45
C LYS A 39 -17.34 -0.32 11.28
N LYS A 40 -16.94 -1.35 10.52
CA LYS A 40 -17.72 -2.59 10.40
C LYS A 40 -17.90 -3.32 11.73
N ILE A 41 -16.99 -3.13 12.69
CA ILE A 41 -17.09 -3.69 14.04
C ILE A 41 -17.69 -2.72 15.06
N GLY A 42 -18.26 -1.59 14.59
CA GLY A 42 -18.95 -0.64 15.45
C GLY A 42 -18.06 0.40 16.15
N CYS A 43 -16.83 0.62 15.70
CA CYS A 43 -16.01 1.71 16.23
C CYS A 43 -16.36 3.06 15.57
N ASP A 44 -16.34 4.14 16.35
CA ASP A 44 -16.24 5.50 15.81
C ASP A 44 -14.79 5.78 15.43
N VAL A 45 -14.55 6.33 14.23
CA VAL A 45 -13.19 6.49 13.70
C VAL A 45 -12.98 7.86 13.10
N GLU A 46 -11.93 8.53 13.57
CA GLU A 46 -11.36 9.74 12.98
C GLU A 46 -9.93 9.48 12.50
N ILE A 47 -9.55 10.15 11.41
CA ILE A 47 -8.18 10.11 10.88
C ILE A 47 -7.61 11.52 11.00
N LEU A 48 -6.52 11.66 11.76
CA LEU A 48 -5.76 12.90 11.87
C LEU A 48 -4.41 12.72 11.18
N GLY A 49 -3.91 13.78 10.55
CA GLY A 49 -2.58 13.72 9.96
C GLY A 49 -2.15 15.00 9.28
N PHE A 50 -0.88 15.05 8.93
CA PHE A 50 -0.26 16.26 8.40
C PHE A 50 -0.57 16.43 6.91
N VAL A 51 -0.84 17.68 6.52
CA VAL A 51 -0.96 18.09 5.11
C VAL A 51 -0.06 19.28 4.83
N ASP A 52 0.41 19.39 3.60
CA ASP A 52 1.15 20.56 3.16
C ASP A 52 0.25 21.80 3.20
N ALA A 53 0.79 22.93 3.68
CA ALA A 53 0.09 24.22 3.75
C ALA A 53 -0.58 24.65 2.42
N ASN A 54 -0.01 24.21 1.29
CA ASN A 54 -0.46 24.57 -0.05
C ASN A 54 -1.31 23.48 -0.74
N SER A 55 -1.62 22.37 -0.06
CA SER A 55 -2.40 21.28 -0.66
C SER A 55 -3.91 21.55 -0.59
N PRO A 56 -4.66 21.29 -1.68
CA PRO A 56 -6.11 21.43 -1.68
C PRO A 56 -6.76 20.44 -0.69
N THR A 57 -7.80 20.91 0.00
CA THR A 57 -8.46 20.28 1.16
C THR A 57 -9.52 19.23 0.82
N ASN A 58 -9.68 18.87 -0.45
CA ASN A 58 -10.73 17.93 -0.88
C ASN A 58 -10.37 16.47 -0.54
N ILE A 59 -10.03 16.22 0.72
CA ILE A 59 -10.04 14.90 1.34
C ILE A 59 -11.43 14.71 1.97
N SER A 60 -12.48 14.66 1.15
CA SER A 60 -13.80 14.28 1.62
C SER A 60 -13.97 12.78 1.42
N HIS A 61 -13.90 12.01 2.52
CA HIS A 61 -14.45 10.66 2.55
C HIS A 61 -15.83 10.73 3.18
N LYS A 62 -16.87 10.34 2.43
CA LYS A 62 -18.29 10.48 2.81
C LYS A 62 -18.63 9.90 4.20
N GLU A 63 -17.83 8.97 4.71
CA GLU A 63 -18.13 8.28 5.96
C GLU A 63 -17.14 8.59 7.09
N THR A 64 -15.86 8.91 6.82
CA THR A 64 -14.81 9.04 7.84
C THR A 64 -14.46 10.50 8.10
N SER A 65 -14.45 10.91 9.37
CA SER A 65 -13.98 12.22 9.78
C SER A 65 -12.47 12.32 9.54
N ILE A 66 -12.06 13.25 8.69
CA ILE A 66 -10.65 13.52 8.38
C ILE A 66 -10.32 14.89 8.92
N ILE A 67 -9.30 14.95 9.78
CA ILE A 67 -8.87 16.15 10.47
C ILE A 67 -7.46 16.49 9.98
N PRO A 68 -7.35 17.32 8.92
CA PRO A 68 -6.06 17.75 8.41
C PRO A 68 -5.37 18.69 9.42
N ILE A 69 -4.08 18.49 9.61
CA ILE A 69 -3.20 19.36 10.40
C ILE A 69 -2.20 20.00 9.44
N TYR A 70 -2.28 21.32 9.28
CA TYR A 70 -1.37 22.01 8.37
C TYR A 70 0.03 22.06 8.97
N SER A 71 0.95 21.42 8.27
CA SER A 71 2.30 21.20 8.78
C SER A 71 3.27 22.26 8.31
N ASN A 72 3.98 22.85 9.26
CA ASN A 72 5.28 23.45 8.99
C ASN A 72 6.30 22.31 8.94
N LYS A 73 6.70 21.92 7.72
CA LYS A 73 7.51 20.70 7.41
C LYS A 73 8.77 20.48 8.27
N TYR A 74 9.29 21.52 8.93
CA TYR A 74 10.57 21.50 9.62
C TYR A 74 10.48 22.01 11.06
N TYR A 75 11.34 21.47 11.92
CA TYR A 75 11.58 22.03 13.26
C TYR A 75 12.18 23.45 13.19
N PRO A 76 11.86 24.34 14.14
CA PRO A 76 10.92 24.14 15.25
C PRO A 76 9.44 24.31 14.85
N GLY A 77 9.14 24.78 13.64
CA GLY A 77 7.76 25.06 13.18
C GLY A 77 6.83 23.85 13.29
N PHE A 78 7.35 22.64 13.05
CA PHE A 78 6.61 21.39 13.22
C PHE A 78 6.04 21.19 14.63
N LEU A 79 6.67 21.75 15.68
CA LEU A 79 6.20 21.60 17.06
C LEU A 79 4.80 22.21 17.27
N LEU A 80 4.48 23.28 16.55
CA LEU A 80 3.15 23.90 16.62
C LEU A 80 2.09 22.98 16.02
N SER A 81 2.36 22.43 14.82
CA SER A 81 1.48 21.46 14.16
C SER A 81 1.37 20.16 14.97
N ALA A 82 2.46 19.70 15.59
CA ALA A 82 2.45 18.54 16.47
C ALA A 82 1.57 18.77 17.71
N LYS A 83 1.65 19.96 18.33
CA LYS A 83 0.77 20.34 19.44
C LYS A 83 -0.70 20.37 18.99
N GLU A 84 -0.99 20.98 17.85
CA GLU A 84 -2.35 21.02 17.31
C GLU A 84 -2.92 19.60 17.08
N LEU A 85 -2.11 18.70 16.51
CA LEU A 85 -2.50 17.30 16.34
C LEU A 85 -2.80 16.65 17.70
N LEU A 86 -1.91 16.81 18.68
CA LEU A 86 -2.08 16.25 20.03
C LEU A 86 -3.36 16.75 20.70
N ASP A 87 -3.69 18.03 20.57
CA ASP A 87 -4.88 18.64 21.15
C ASP A 87 -6.18 18.12 20.51
N LYS A 88 -6.14 17.75 19.22
CA LYS A 88 -7.28 17.24 18.44
C LYS A 88 -7.52 15.73 18.59
N ILE A 89 -6.56 14.95 19.08
CA ILE A 89 -6.77 13.51 19.35
C ILE A 89 -7.87 13.36 20.41
N SER A 90 -8.97 12.70 20.03
CA SER A 90 -10.13 12.52 20.90
C SER A 90 -10.50 11.07 21.21
N GLY A 91 -10.01 10.10 20.43
CA GLY A 91 -10.32 8.68 20.59
C GLY A 91 -9.80 8.06 21.88
N ASP A 92 -10.48 7.02 22.34
CA ASP A 92 -10.11 6.19 23.50
C ASP A 92 -8.83 5.38 23.21
N ILE A 93 -8.71 4.94 21.96
CA ILE A 93 -7.53 4.25 21.41
C ILE A 93 -6.89 5.14 20.35
N ILE A 94 -5.58 5.30 20.45
CA ILE A 94 -4.76 6.00 19.47
C ILE A 94 -4.11 4.97 18.56
N TYR A 95 -4.44 4.97 17.28
CA TYR A 95 -3.88 4.04 16.31
C TYR A 95 -2.83 4.75 15.44
N ALA A 96 -1.55 4.66 15.83
CA ALA A 96 -0.45 5.23 15.08
C ALA A 96 -0.20 4.45 13.79
N TYR A 97 -0.25 5.13 12.64
CA TYR A 97 0.09 4.55 11.35
C TYR A 97 1.52 4.91 10.95
N LYS A 98 2.29 3.89 10.56
CA LYS A 98 3.74 3.93 10.26
C LYS A 98 4.63 4.13 11.46
N LEU A 99 5.84 3.59 11.36
CA LEU A 99 6.86 3.67 12.39
C LEU A 99 7.66 4.98 12.25
N LYS A 100 6.98 6.10 12.53
CA LYS A 100 7.54 7.46 12.37
C LYS A 100 7.39 8.31 13.64
N PRO A 101 8.31 9.24 13.91
CA PRO A 101 8.16 10.24 14.97
C PRO A 101 6.85 11.04 14.85
N SER A 102 6.46 11.42 13.63
CA SER A 102 5.23 12.17 13.35
C SER A 102 3.94 11.37 13.58
N SER A 103 4.01 10.06 13.80
CA SER A 103 2.85 9.20 14.11
C SER A 103 3.01 8.49 15.46
N LEU A 104 3.88 7.47 15.55
CA LEU A 104 4.12 6.73 16.80
C LEU A 104 4.69 7.64 17.89
N GLY A 105 5.61 8.54 17.55
CA GLY A 105 6.20 9.46 18.52
C GLY A 105 5.14 10.34 19.20
N LEU A 106 4.26 10.94 18.40
CA LEU A 106 3.13 11.75 18.91
C LEU A 106 2.11 10.90 19.67
N ALA A 107 1.80 9.68 19.20
CA ALA A 107 0.92 8.76 19.91
C ALA A 107 1.45 8.42 21.31
N LEU A 108 2.75 8.13 21.43
CA LEU A 108 3.39 7.83 22.71
C LEU A 108 3.42 9.05 23.64
N ILE A 109 3.63 10.26 23.11
CA ILE A 109 3.50 11.51 23.90
C ILE A 109 2.07 11.64 24.45
N LYS A 110 1.04 11.42 23.62
CA LYS A 110 -0.35 11.49 24.07
C LYS A 110 -0.69 10.40 25.09
N LYS A 111 -0.13 9.20 24.95
CA LYS A 111 -0.22 8.13 25.95
C LYS A 111 0.34 8.57 27.30
N MET A 112 1.52 9.19 27.32
CA MET A 112 2.11 9.72 28.56
C MET A 112 1.26 10.84 29.17
N GLN A 113 0.59 11.66 28.34
CA GLN A 113 -0.27 12.75 28.82
C GLN A 113 -1.64 12.30 29.33
N THR A 114 -2.20 11.21 28.78
CA THR A 114 -3.62 10.88 28.95
C THR A 114 -3.93 9.43 29.31
N SER A 115 -2.91 8.58 29.46
CA SER A 115 -3.04 7.13 29.74
C SER A 115 -3.89 6.35 28.73
N ARG A 116 -4.13 6.91 27.53
CA ARG A 116 -4.80 6.23 26.42
C ARG A 116 -3.96 5.07 25.89
N GLN A 117 -4.64 4.04 25.39
CA GLN A 117 -3.97 2.96 24.69
C GLN A 117 -3.43 3.43 23.34
N VAL A 118 -2.24 2.97 22.98
CA VAL A 118 -1.59 3.21 21.69
C VAL A 118 -1.43 1.90 20.96
N PHE A 119 -2.11 1.78 19.83
CA PHE A 119 -1.89 0.70 18.87
C PHE A 119 -0.99 1.23 17.76
N LEU A 120 -0.07 0.41 17.28
CA LEU A 120 0.85 0.74 16.21
C LEU A 120 0.57 -0.14 15.00
N ASP A 121 0.33 0.46 13.85
CA ASP A 121 0.24 -0.22 12.57
C ASP A 121 1.51 0.02 11.73
N ILE A 122 2.18 -1.05 11.33
CA ILE A 122 3.41 -1.03 10.53
C ILE A 122 3.14 -1.67 9.17
N ASP A 123 3.23 -0.86 8.12
CA ASP A 123 2.96 -1.25 6.74
C ASP A 123 4.17 -1.09 5.80
N ASP A 124 5.28 -0.59 6.34
CA ASP A 124 6.53 -0.47 5.61
C ASP A 124 7.68 -0.47 6.61
N TRP A 125 8.86 -0.87 6.14
CA TRP A 125 10.10 -0.65 6.87
C TRP A 125 10.71 0.68 6.43
N GLU A 126 10.30 1.77 7.08
CA GLU A 126 10.68 3.14 6.69
C GLU A 126 12.20 3.34 6.57
N LEU A 127 13.00 2.71 7.44
CA LEU A 127 14.47 2.81 7.40
C LEU A 127 15.07 2.07 6.19
N SER A 128 14.36 1.10 5.58
CA SER A 128 14.85 0.33 4.42
C SER A 128 15.17 1.23 3.23
N TRP A 129 14.35 2.27 3.02
CA TRP A 129 14.53 3.29 1.98
C TRP A 129 15.83 4.11 2.14
N HIS A 130 16.48 3.99 3.29
CA HIS A 130 17.73 4.67 3.62
C HIS A 130 18.90 3.69 3.84
N GLY A 131 18.75 2.41 3.46
CA GLY A 131 19.76 1.37 3.66
C GLY A 131 19.56 0.50 4.90
N GLY A 132 18.42 0.64 5.59
CA GLY A 132 17.98 -0.25 6.64
C GLY A 132 18.95 -0.32 7.82
N ASP A 133 19.28 -1.54 8.25
CA ASP A 133 20.19 -1.79 9.38
C ASP A 133 21.60 -1.24 9.15
N ASN A 134 22.00 -1.04 7.89
CA ASN A 134 23.29 -0.46 7.52
C ASN A 134 23.31 1.07 7.56
N TRP A 135 22.16 1.72 7.78
CA TRP A 135 22.09 3.17 7.85
C TRP A 135 22.89 3.72 9.04
N LYS A 136 23.71 4.72 8.73
CA LYS A 136 24.68 5.33 9.63
C LYS A 136 24.69 6.85 9.43
N TYR A 137 24.71 7.60 10.52
CA TYR A 137 24.85 9.06 10.51
C TYR A 137 26.17 9.47 11.16
N HIS A 138 27.15 9.79 10.32
CA HIS A 138 28.48 10.26 10.72
C HIS A 138 28.81 11.57 10.01
N PRO A 139 28.12 12.68 10.35
CA PRO A 139 28.41 13.96 9.72
C PRO A 139 29.74 14.52 10.21
N SER A 140 30.39 15.34 9.38
CA SER A 140 31.43 16.26 9.88
C SER A 140 30.79 17.34 10.77
N ILE A 141 31.58 18.00 11.63
CA ILE A 141 31.08 19.11 12.47
C ILE A 141 30.38 20.19 11.63
N LYS A 142 30.94 20.51 10.46
CA LYS A 142 30.36 21.49 9.52
C LYS A 142 29.03 21.00 8.94
N GLN A 143 28.92 19.71 8.62
CA GLN A 143 27.67 19.13 8.11
C GLN A 143 26.61 19.07 9.22
N LEU A 144 26.98 18.66 10.43
CA LEU A 144 26.07 18.66 11.58
C LEU A 144 25.52 20.07 11.88
N ALA A 145 26.38 21.08 11.85
CA ALA A 145 25.94 22.47 11.99
C ALA A 145 24.96 22.89 10.88
N ARG A 146 25.19 22.47 9.63
CA ARG A 146 24.24 22.71 8.53
C ARG A 146 22.91 22.01 8.75
N ASP A 147 22.95 20.74 9.16
CA ASP A 147 21.76 19.91 9.37
C ASP A 147 20.86 20.44 10.48
N ILE A 148 21.42 21.14 11.47
CA ILE A 148 20.68 21.72 12.60
C ILE A 148 20.31 23.19 12.36
N LEU A 149 21.21 24.01 11.79
CA LEU A 149 21.04 25.46 11.77
C LEU A 149 20.38 25.99 10.49
N LYS A 150 20.49 25.29 9.36
CA LYS A 150 19.83 25.74 8.12
C LYS A 150 18.33 25.49 8.18
N PRO A 151 17.48 26.37 7.62
CA PRO A 151 16.02 26.20 7.58
C PRO A 151 15.56 24.81 7.12
N GLU A 152 16.19 24.31 6.06
CA GLU A 152 15.91 23.01 5.43
C GLU A 152 16.97 21.95 5.81
N GLY A 153 17.63 22.10 6.96
CA GLY A 153 18.65 21.17 7.42
C GLY A 153 18.08 19.76 7.63
N ALA A 154 18.88 18.72 7.37
CA ALA A 154 18.40 17.33 7.37
C ALA A 154 17.79 16.91 8.73
N LEU A 155 18.39 17.31 9.84
CA LEU A 155 17.88 17.04 11.19
C LEU A 155 16.69 17.92 11.60
N ARG A 156 16.26 18.86 10.75
CA ARG A 156 14.99 19.58 10.97
C ARG A 156 13.79 18.83 10.42
N GLN A 157 13.98 17.79 9.61
CA GLN A 157 12.89 16.97 9.11
C GLN A 157 12.40 16.04 10.24
N PRO A 158 11.11 16.09 10.63
CA PRO A 158 10.57 15.30 11.74
C PRO A 158 10.78 13.79 11.60
N ASP A 159 10.72 13.29 10.36
CA ASP A 159 10.85 11.86 10.04
C ASP A 159 12.20 11.52 9.39
N HIS A 160 13.24 12.32 9.67
CA HIS A 160 14.59 12.04 9.20
C HIS A 160 15.05 10.63 9.63
N PRO A 161 15.86 9.89 8.83
CA PRO A 161 16.29 8.52 9.16
C PRO A 161 16.97 8.35 10.52
N PHE A 162 17.60 9.40 11.02
CA PHE A 162 18.13 9.45 12.39
C PHE A 162 17.05 9.18 13.44
N TYR A 163 15.89 9.82 13.29
CA TYR A 163 14.75 9.64 14.18
C TYR A 163 13.98 8.35 13.89
N LEU A 164 13.96 7.89 12.64
CA LEU A 164 13.41 6.57 12.29
C LEU A 164 14.14 5.45 13.04
N LYS A 165 15.48 5.47 13.05
CA LYS A 165 16.27 4.48 13.80
C LYS A 165 15.95 4.49 15.30
N TRP A 166 15.70 5.67 15.86
CA TRP A 166 15.32 5.79 17.27
C TRP A 166 13.90 5.29 17.54
N ILE A 167 12.92 5.67 16.71
CA ILE A 167 11.52 5.28 16.90
C ILE A 167 11.32 3.76 16.76
N GLU A 168 12.15 3.06 15.96
CA GLU A 168 12.13 1.59 15.90
C GLU A 168 12.34 0.94 17.28
N SER A 169 13.20 1.51 18.12
CA SER A 169 13.44 0.98 19.48
C SER A 169 12.24 1.15 20.42
N LEU A 170 11.28 2.01 20.05
CA LEU A 170 10.09 2.34 20.84
C LEU A 170 8.85 1.54 20.45
N VAL A 171 8.95 0.60 19.49
CA VAL A 171 7.84 -0.30 19.11
C VAL A 171 7.25 -1.01 20.33
N SER A 172 8.09 -1.46 21.26
CA SER A 172 7.67 -2.12 22.51
C SER A 172 6.86 -1.24 23.48
N LYS A 173 6.77 0.08 23.22
CA LYS A 173 5.97 1.01 24.03
C LYS A 173 4.53 1.12 23.56
N ALA A 174 4.21 0.65 22.35
CA ALA A 174 2.83 0.46 21.91
C ALA A 174 2.18 -0.69 22.69
N ASP A 175 0.90 -0.55 23.04
CA ASP A 175 0.15 -1.59 23.75
C ASP A 175 -0.14 -2.78 22.84
N LYS A 176 -0.39 -2.50 21.55
CA LYS A 176 -0.59 -3.52 20.51
C LYS A 176 0.09 -3.10 19.23
N VAL A 177 0.55 -4.08 18.45
CA VAL A 177 1.19 -3.86 17.15
C VAL A 177 0.52 -4.72 16.09
N THR A 178 0.13 -4.12 14.97
CA THR A 178 -0.40 -4.79 13.77
C THR A 178 0.53 -4.56 12.58
N LEU A 179 0.74 -5.61 11.77
CA LEU A 179 1.65 -5.56 10.63
C LEU A 179 1.07 -6.32 9.46
N HIS A 180 1.30 -5.83 8.24
CA HIS A 180 0.58 -6.35 7.07
C HIS A 180 1.31 -7.44 6.29
N ASN A 181 2.53 -7.82 6.69
CA ASN A 181 3.34 -8.82 6.00
C ASN A 181 4.21 -9.62 6.98
N GLN A 182 4.69 -10.80 6.57
CA GLN A 182 5.46 -11.69 7.42
C GLN A 182 6.87 -11.15 7.72
N PHE A 183 7.47 -10.42 6.78
CA PHE A 183 8.79 -9.79 6.98
C PHE A 183 8.77 -8.84 8.18
N LEU A 184 7.78 -7.93 8.20
CA LEU A 184 7.60 -6.97 9.29
C LEU A 184 7.25 -7.69 10.60
N LYS A 185 6.37 -8.70 10.55
CA LYS A 185 6.02 -9.50 11.74
C LYS A 185 7.25 -10.16 12.37
N LYS A 186 8.13 -10.75 11.54
CA LYS A 186 9.38 -11.35 12.01
C LYS A 186 10.33 -10.31 12.61
N ARG A 187 10.35 -9.09 12.07
CA ARG A 187 11.23 -8.00 12.52
C ARG A 187 10.77 -7.34 13.81
N PHE A 188 9.51 -6.95 13.90
CA PHE A 188 8.99 -6.10 14.97
C PHE A 188 8.10 -6.84 15.98
N GLY A 189 7.64 -8.05 15.64
CA GLY A 189 6.62 -8.77 16.42
C GLY A 189 5.25 -8.10 16.33
N GLY A 190 4.20 -8.85 16.69
CA GLY A 190 2.81 -8.36 16.70
C GLY A 190 1.85 -9.22 15.88
N LEU A 191 0.63 -8.70 15.70
CA LEU A 191 -0.46 -9.37 15.03
C LEU A 191 -0.39 -9.15 13.51
N TYR A 192 -0.49 -10.25 12.74
CA TYR A 192 -0.61 -10.17 11.30
C TYR A 192 -1.99 -9.63 10.92
N LEU A 193 -2.02 -8.48 10.25
CA LEU A 193 -3.21 -7.80 9.78
C LEU A 193 -3.01 -7.39 8.32
N PRO A 194 -3.31 -8.27 7.35
CA PRO A 194 -3.09 -8.00 5.94
C PRO A 194 -3.97 -6.82 5.47
N ASN A 195 -3.65 -6.24 4.32
CA ASN A 195 -4.52 -5.20 3.75
C ASN A 195 -5.87 -5.80 3.34
N GLY A 196 -6.96 -5.18 3.78
CA GLY A 196 -8.31 -5.51 3.34
C GLY A 196 -8.60 -4.95 1.95
N LYS A 197 -9.14 -5.80 1.08
CA LYS A 197 -9.67 -5.44 -0.24
C LYS A 197 -11.16 -5.19 -0.13
N ASP A 198 -11.62 -4.09 -0.71
CA ASP A 198 -13.05 -3.85 -0.90
C ASP A 198 -13.56 -4.74 -2.03
N THR A 199 -14.00 -5.95 -1.68
CA THR A 199 -14.54 -6.95 -2.61
C THR A 199 -15.97 -6.64 -3.07
N THR A 200 -16.60 -5.61 -2.49
CA THR A 200 -17.89 -5.08 -2.96
C THR A 200 -17.69 -4.08 -4.08
N LEU A 201 -16.64 -3.25 -4.01
CA LEU A 201 -16.22 -2.38 -5.11
C LEU A 201 -15.55 -3.21 -6.23
N PHE A 202 -14.63 -4.11 -5.87
CA PHE A 202 -13.98 -5.04 -6.79
C PHE A 202 -14.80 -6.31 -6.92
N ASP A 203 -15.91 -6.21 -7.66
CA ASP A 203 -16.84 -7.30 -7.93
C ASP A 203 -16.92 -7.59 -9.44
N PRO A 204 -16.42 -8.74 -9.93
CA PRO A 204 -16.42 -9.06 -11.34
C PRO A 204 -17.83 -9.21 -11.92
N ASN A 205 -18.84 -9.50 -11.10
CA ASN A 205 -20.23 -9.60 -11.58
C ASN A 205 -20.81 -8.26 -12.07
N LYS A 206 -20.15 -7.13 -11.74
CA LYS A 206 -20.57 -5.79 -12.17
C LYS A 206 -20.03 -5.40 -13.55
N TYR A 207 -19.15 -6.20 -14.15
CA TYR A 207 -18.42 -5.83 -15.34
C TYR A 207 -18.37 -6.97 -16.35
N ASP A 208 -18.66 -6.66 -17.60
CA ASP A 208 -18.39 -7.55 -18.72
C ASP A 208 -16.93 -7.30 -19.20
N PRO A 209 -16.06 -8.33 -19.21
CA PRO A 209 -14.67 -8.19 -19.66
C PRO A 209 -14.52 -7.69 -21.10
N GLU A 210 -15.38 -8.12 -22.03
CA GLU A 210 -15.32 -7.69 -23.44
C GLU A 210 -15.76 -6.25 -23.59
N VAL A 211 -16.84 -5.84 -22.92
CA VAL A 211 -17.28 -4.43 -22.91
C VAL A 211 -16.18 -3.54 -22.33
N SER A 212 -15.52 -4.00 -21.27
CA SER A 212 -14.39 -3.28 -20.66
C SER A 212 -13.21 -3.16 -21.64
N ARG A 213 -12.88 -4.24 -22.38
CA ARG A 213 -11.85 -4.19 -23.42
C ARG A 213 -12.20 -3.21 -24.55
N ILE A 214 -13.45 -3.21 -25.03
CA ILE A 214 -13.91 -2.28 -26.07
C ILE A 214 -13.78 -0.83 -25.58
N ARG A 215 -14.27 -0.53 -24.36
CA ARG A 215 -14.23 0.83 -23.77
C ARG A 215 -12.82 1.40 -23.73
N TYR A 216 -11.82 0.57 -23.45
CA TYR A 216 -10.43 1.00 -23.30
C TYR A 216 -9.55 0.74 -24.55
N GLY A 217 -10.15 0.32 -25.68
CA GLY A 217 -9.42 0.08 -26.92
C GLY A 217 -8.44 -1.10 -26.83
N LEU A 218 -8.82 -2.14 -26.10
CA LEU A 218 -7.99 -3.32 -25.79
C LEU A 218 -8.47 -4.61 -26.48
N SER A 219 -9.51 -4.55 -27.32
CA SER A 219 -10.18 -5.72 -27.89
C SER A 219 -9.31 -6.53 -28.87
N ASP A 220 -8.36 -5.90 -29.55
CA ASP A 220 -7.49 -6.56 -30.53
C ASP A 220 -6.31 -7.33 -29.90
N TYR A 221 -6.25 -7.38 -28.57
CA TYR A 221 -5.06 -7.82 -27.86
C TYR A 221 -5.35 -8.83 -26.74
N ARG A 222 -4.39 -9.75 -26.56
CA ARG A 222 -4.26 -10.55 -25.35
C ARG A 222 -3.54 -9.75 -24.29
N ILE A 223 -4.31 -9.35 -23.28
CA ILE A 223 -3.93 -8.37 -22.26
C ILE A 223 -3.32 -9.02 -21.02
N LEU A 224 -2.04 -8.74 -20.80
CA LEU A 224 -1.41 -8.78 -19.48
C LEU A 224 -1.55 -7.39 -18.85
N MET A 225 -1.93 -7.29 -17.59
CA MET A 225 -2.14 -6.00 -16.93
C MET A 225 -1.31 -5.87 -15.66
N PHE A 226 -0.63 -4.73 -15.55
CA PHE A 226 0.03 -4.26 -14.35
C PHE A 226 -0.70 -3.01 -13.84
N PRO A 227 -1.56 -3.14 -12.81
CA PRO A 227 -2.27 -1.99 -12.25
C PRO A 227 -1.36 -1.24 -11.27
N GLY A 228 -0.77 -0.13 -11.73
CA GLY A 228 0.06 0.76 -10.94
C GLY A 228 1.27 1.31 -11.69
N ALA A 229 1.99 2.22 -11.05
CA ALA A 229 3.22 2.78 -11.60
C ALA A 229 4.36 1.75 -11.56
N PRO A 230 5.08 1.53 -12.68
CA PRO A 230 6.21 0.63 -12.71
C PRO A 230 7.40 1.26 -11.95
N ARG A 231 8.24 0.42 -11.38
CA ARG A 231 9.49 0.80 -10.68
C ARG A 231 10.52 -0.32 -10.89
N PRO A 232 11.82 -0.05 -10.78
CA PRO A 232 12.85 -1.07 -10.90
C PRO A 232 12.61 -2.32 -10.03
N TYR A 233 12.18 -2.15 -8.77
CA TYR A 233 11.91 -3.28 -7.88
C TYR A 233 10.58 -4.01 -8.17
N LYS A 234 9.74 -3.48 -9.08
CA LYS A 234 8.47 -4.12 -9.49
C LYS A 234 8.63 -5.10 -10.65
N GLY A 235 9.81 -5.16 -11.29
CA GLY A 235 10.24 -6.19 -12.25
C GLY A 235 9.41 -6.28 -13.53
N VAL A 236 8.83 -5.17 -13.97
CA VAL A 236 8.04 -5.11 -15.21
C VAL A 236 8.89 -5.46 -16.44
N GLU A 237 10.20 -5.25 -16.38
CA GLU A 237 11.15 -5.64 -17.43
C GLU A 237 11.10 -7.14 -17.73
N ASP A 238 10.91 -7.99 -16.72
CA ASP A 238 10.90 -9.45 -16.93
C ASP A 238 9.66 -9.87 -17.73
N VAL A 239 8.53 -9.17 -17.56
CA VAL A 239 7.35 -9.38 -18.40
C VAL A 239 7.61 -8.91 -19.82
N LEU A 240 8.28 -7.77 -20.01
CA LEU A 240 8.60 -7.24 -21.35
C LEU A 240 9.57 -8.14 -22.11
N ILE A 241 10.59 -8.68 -21.43
CA ILE A 241 11.51 -9.67 -21.99
C ILE A 241 10.74 -10.96 -22.35
N ALA A 242 9.79 -11.39 -21.51
CA ALA A 242 8.94 -12.54 -21.84
C ALA A 242 8.11 -12.30 -23.10
N LEU A 243 7.50 -11.12 -23.25
CA LEU A 243 6.75 -10.74 -24.45
C LEU A 243 7.62 -10.67 -25.71
N GLU A 244 8.84 -10.14 -25.57
CA GLU A 244 9.84 -10.11 -26.65
C GLU A 244 10.24 -11.52 -27.10
N ASN A 245 10.45 -12.44 -26.16
CA ASN A 245 10.78 -13.85 -26.46
C ASN A 245 9.61 -14.58 -27.16
N LEU A 246 8.38 -14.33 -26.74
CA LEU A 246 7.19 -14.91 -27.37
C LEU A 246 6.93 -14.32 -28.76
N ASN A 247 7.21 -13.02 -28.94
CA ASN A 247 7.09 -12.27 -30.19
C ASN A 247 5.72 -12.39 -30.90
N GLN A 248 4.63 -12.54 -30.14
CA GLN A 248 3.27 -12.67 -30.69
C GLN A 248 2.62 -11.28 -30.82
N SER A 249 2.19 -10.91 -32.02
CA SER A 249 1.83 -9.53 -32.39
C SER A 249 0.65 -8.94 -31.62
N ASP A 250 -0.19 -9.78 -31.02
CA ASP A 250 -1.39 -9.43 -30.27
C ASP A 250 -1.19 -9.45 -28.73
N LEU A 251 -0.04 -9.88 -28.21
CA LEU A 251 0.25 -9.78 -26.78
C LEU A 251 0.64 -8.35 -26.38
N ARG A 252 0.02 -7.83 -25.32
CA ARG A 252 0.36 -6.50 -24.78
C ARG A 252 0.41 -6.51 -23.26
N LEU A 253 1.39 -5.78 -22.73
CA LEU A 253 1.40 -5.36 -21.33
C LEU A 253 0.73 -3.99 -21.22
N VAL A 254 -0.44 -3.97 -20.59
CA VAL A 254 -1.14 -2.76 -20.20
C VAL A 254 -0.64 -2.30 -18.84
N ILE A 255 -0.01 -1.13 -18.81
CA ILE A 255 0.42 -0.47 -17.58
C ILE A 255 -0.61 0.61 -17.25
N VAL A 256 -1.31 0.45 -16.12
CA VAL A 256 -2.36 1.39 -15.70
C VAL A 256 -1.80 2.36 -14.68
N GLY A 257 -1.66 3.61 -15.10
CA GLY A 257 -0.93 4.63 -14.37
C GLY A 257 0.51 4.77 -14.87
N GLY A 258 1.19 5.76 -14.33
CA GLY A 258 2.58 6.03 -14.64
C GLY A 258 3.23 6.87 -13.55
N SER A 259 4.55 6.90 -13.56
CA SER A 259 5.35 7.66 -12.62
C SER A 259 5.50 9.13 -13.06
N PRO A 260 5.03 10.12 -12.29
CA PRO A 260 5.45 11.50 -12.50
C PRO A 260 6.82 11.82 -11.87
N TYR A 261 7.44 10.85 -11.18
CA TYR A 261 8.55 11.11 -10.25
C TYR A 261 9.93 10.80 -10.84
N ASP A 262 9.98 10.04 -11.93
CA ASP A 262 11.21 9.59 -12.58
C ASP A 262 10.96 9.38 -14.08
N ASP A 263 12.02 9.04 -14.82
CA ASP A 263 11.96 8.77 -16.25
C ASP A 263 11.85 7.27 -16.59
N TYR A 264 11.55 6.44 -15.60
CA TYR A 264 11.56 5.00 -15.75
C TYR A 264 10.54 4.51 -16.77
N ASP A 265 9.32 5.05 -16.76
CA ASP A 265 8.27 4.75 -17.75
C ASP A 265 8.72 5.06 -19.19
N ARG A 266 9.50 6.14 -19.36
CA ARG A 266 10.05 6.54 -20.67
C ARG A 266 11.12 5.54 -21.11
N GLN A 267 12.05 5.15 -20.23
CA GLN A 267 13.08 4.15 -20.53
C GLN A 267 12.46 2.80 -20.95
N LEU A 268 11.39 2.37 -20.29
CA LEU A 268 10.67 1.15 -20.68
C LEU A 268 10.08 1.26 -22.09
N LYS A 269 9.48 2.40 -22.45
CA LYS A 269 8.88 2.63 -23.76
C LYS A 269 9.92 2.75 -24.88
N GLU A 270 11.04 3.42 -24.61
CA GLU A 270 12.13 3.54 -25.59
C GLU A 270 12.67 2.17 -26.01
N LYS A 271 12.71 1.22 -25.07
CA LYS A 271 13.22 -0.13 -25.33
C LYS A 271 12.15 -1.13 -25.78
N TRP A 272 10.97 -1.13 -25.18
CA TRP A 272 9.93 -2.15 -25.39
C TRP A 272 8.56 -1.57 -25.79
N GLY A 273 8.51 -0.36 -26.34
CA GLY A 273 7.26 0.34 -26.66
C GLY A 273 6.28 -0.45 -27.51
N ARG A 274 6.78 -1.35 -28.38
CA ARG A 274 5.95 -2.30 -29.17
C ARG A 274 5.02 -3.17 -28.30
N TRP A 275 5.46 -3.50 -27.09
CA TRP A 275 4.77 -4.42 -26.18
C TRP A 275 3.92 -3.72 -25.13
N ILE A 276 4.00 -2.39 -25.02
CA ILE A 276 3.40 -1.61 -23.94
C ILE A 276 2.19 -0.83 -24.44
N ILE A 277 1.08 -0.95 -23.73
CA ILE A 277 -0.01 0.02 -23.78
C ILE A 277 -0.01 0.78 -22.45
N SER A 278 0.16 2.11 -22.51
CA SER A 278 0.08 2.95 -21.32
C SER A 278 -1.29 3.57 -21.17
N MET A 279 -1.89 3.35 -20.00
CA MET A 279 -3.13 3.99 -19.60
C MET A 279 -2.86 5.03 -18.50
N PRO A 280 -3.62 6.13 -18.44
CA PRO A 280 -3.42 7.16 -17.44
C PRO A 280 -3.75 6.66 -16.02
N LYS A 281 -3.51 7.50 -15.01
CA LYS A 281 -3.95 7.24 -13.64
C LYS A 281 -5.47 7.38 -13.55
N TYR A 282 -6.14 6.34 -13.06
CA TYR A 282 -7.58 6.37 -12.77
C TYR A 282 -7.86 6.42 -11.26
N SER A 283 -9.05 6.91 -10.93
CA SER A 283 -9.57 6.86 -9.57
C SER A 283 -9.73 5.40 -9.11
N PRO A 284 -9.66 5.13 -7.79
CA PRO A 284 -9.88 3.79 -7.26
C PRO A 284 -11.21 3.15 -7.69
N THR A 285 -12.27 3.96 -7.89
CA THR A 285 -13.61 3.50 -8.23
C THR A 285 -13.75 3.00 -9.68
N VAL A 286 -12.87 3.44 -10.59
CA VAL A 286 -12.85 3.01 -11.99
C VAL A 286 -11.94 1.78 -12.19
N MET A 287 -10.99 1.56 -11.29
CA MET A 287 -10.04 0.45 -11.38
C MET A 287 -10.68 -0.94 -11.55
N PRO A 288 -11.81 -1.29 -10.90
CA PRO A 288 -12.45 -2.59 -11.11
C PRO A 288 -12.80 -2.87 -12.57
N GLU A 289 -13.36 -1.89 -13.30
CA GLU A 289 -13.69 -2.04 -14.74
C GLU A 289 -12.44 -2.22 -15.59
N ILE A 290 -11.37 -1.47 -15.29
CA ILE A 290 -10.10 -1.60 -16.00
C ILE A 290 -9.49 -2.98 -15.76
N VAL A 291 -9.44 -3.43 -14.50
CA VAL A 291 -8.94 -4.76 -14.14
C VAL A 291 -9.81 -5.85 -14.78
N ALA A 292 -11.12 -5.63 -14.94
CA ALA A 292 -12.01 -6.55 -15.65
C ALA A 292 -11.62 -6.75 -17.12
N ALA A 293 -10.99 -5.77 -17.78
CA ALA A 293 -10.50 -5.89 -19.15
C ALA A 293 -9.29 -6.84 -19.28
N ALA A 294 -8.55 -7.09 -18.19
CA ALA A 294 -7.37 -7.96 -18.21
C ALA A 294 -7.72 -9.43 -18.48
N HIS A 295 -6.86 -10.11 -19.24
CA HIS A 295 -6.84 -11.58 -19.29
C HIS A 295 -5.95 -12.14 -18.17
N ILE A 296 -4.82 -11.49 -17.91
CA ILE A 296 -3.85 -11.91 -16.89
C ILE A 296 -3.43 -10.68 -16.08
N ILE A 297 -3.38 -10.81 -14.75
CA ILE A 297 -2.75 -9.83 -13.87
C ILE A 297 -1.31 -10.27 -13.59
N VAL A 298 -0.36 -9.34 -13.75
CA VAL A 298 1.06 -9.62 -13.50
C VAL A 298 1.57 -8.88 -12.27
N VAL A 299 2.27 -9.62 -11.39
CA VAL A 299 2.95 -9.10 -10.19
C VAL A 299 4.40 -9.61 -10.15
N PRO A 300 5.27 -9.11 -11.06
CA PRO A 300 6.60 -9.69 -11.29
C PRO A 300 7.68 -9.07 -10.38
N GLN A 301 7.43 -8.94 -9.08
CA GLN A 301 8.34 -8.20 -8.18
C GLN A 301 9.74 -8.83 -8.14
N ARG A 302 10.78 -7.99 -8.09
CA ARG A 302 12.16 -8.43 -7.90
C ARG A 302 12.41 -8.80 -6.43
N ASP A 303 13.42 -9.62 -6.19
CA ASP A 303 13.78 -10.04 -4.83
C ASP A 303 14.65 -8.99 -4.11
N THR A 304 14.05 -7.86 -3.74
CA THR A 304 14.71 -6.78 -2.99
C THR A 304 14.10 -6.61 -1.60
N PRO A 305 14.82 -6.00 -0.62
CA PRO A 305 14.28 -5.73 0.71
C PRO A 305 12.96 -4.94 0.69
N GLU A 306 12.86 -3.94 -0.18
CA GLU A 306 11.66 -3.10 -0.35
C GLU A 306 10.48 -3.92 -0.87
N ALA A 307 10.71 -4.83 -1.82
CA ALA A 307 9.67 -5.70 -2.34
C ALA A 307 9.20 -6.75 -1.32
N LYS A 308 10.14 -7.32 -0.52
CA LYS A 308 9.85 -8.27 0.56
C LYS A 308 9.07 -7.64 1.71
N ALA A 309 9.28 -6.35 1.97
CA ALA A 309 8.60 -5.59 3.02
C ALA A 309 7.26 -4.98 2.59
N GLN A 310 6.74 -5.28 1.40
CA GLN A 310 5.50 -4.72 0.88
C GLN A 310 4.38 -5.74 0.72
N PHE A 311 3.17 -5.36 1.11
CA PHE A 311 1.96 -6.07 0.73
C PHE A 311 1.54 -5.72 -0.71
N PRO A 312 1.44 -6.68 -1.64
CA PRO A 312 1.23 -6.42 -3.07
C PRO A 312 -0.25 -6.11 -3.38
N LEU A 313 -0.70 -4.87 -3.23
CA LEU A 313 -2.11 -4.48 -3.47
C LEU A 313 -2.67 -4.89 -4.85
N LYS A 314 -1.83 -4.81 -5.89
CA LYS A 314 -2.18 -5.23 -7.26
C LYS A 314 -2.51 -6.71 -7.38
N LEU A 315 -1.93 -7.54 -6.51
CA LEU A 315 -2.24 -8.97 -6.42
C LEU A 315 -3.70 -9.13 -5.99
N THR A 316 -4.09 -8.46 -4.90
CA THR A 316 -5.46 -8.52 -4.40
C THR A 316 -6.48 -7.84 -5.32
N ASP A 317 -6.08 -6.88 -6.17
CA ASP A 317 -6.96 -6.35 -7.23
C ASP A 317 -7.33 -7.46 -8.23
N GLY A 318 -6.34 -8.20 -8.71
CA GLY A 318 -6.55 -9.34 -9.62
C GLY A 318 -7.32 -10.48 -8.97
N MET A 319 -6.99 -10.82 -7.73
CA MET A 319 -7.70 -11.85 -6.98
C MET A 319 -9.18 -11.48 -6.82
N ALA A 320 -9.48 -10.26 -6.36
CA ALA A 320 -10.85 -9.82 -6.20
C ALA A 320 -11.61 -9.83 -7.53
N MET A 321 -11.00 -9.42 -8.64
CA MET A 321 -11.65 -9.43 -9.96
C MET A 321 -11.64 -10.79 -10.66
N ALA A 322 -11.36 -11.87 -9.93
CA ALA A 322 -11.34 -13.25 -10.42
C ALA A 322 -10.44 -13.45 -11.65
N LYS A 323 -9.28 -12.78 -11.70
CA LYS A 323 -8.35 -12.88 -12.82
C LYS A 323 -7.28 -13.94 -12.59
N PRO A 324 -6.84 -14.66 -13.64
CA PRO A 324 -5.57 -15.37 -13.62
C PRO A 324 -4.42 -14.44 -13.22
N ILE A 325 -3.53 -14.92 -12.35
CA ILE A 325 -2.43 -14.12 -11.79
C ILE A 325 -1.10 -14.83 -12.04
N ILE A 326 -0.19 -14.16 -12.75
CA ILE A 326 1.24 -14.54 -12.77
C ILE A 326 1.95 -13.66 -11.76
N ALA A 327 2.64 -14.26 -10.79
CA ALA A 327 3.36 -13.51 -9.75
C ALA A 327 4.67 -14.19 -9.35
N THR A 328 5.64 -13.40 -8.89
CA THR A 328 6.92 -13.94 -8.41
C THR A 328 6.84 -14.46 -6.98
N LYS A 329 7.69 -15.42 -6.62
CA LYS A 329 7.82 -15.94 -5.25
C LYS A 329 8.59 -14.99 -4.33
N VAL A 330 8.10 -13.75 -4.17
CA VAL A 330 8.74 -12.69 -3.37
C VAL A 330 7.83 -12.25 -2.23
N GLY A 331 8.41 -12.12 -1.03
CA GLY A 331 7.68 -11.72 0.17
C GLY A 331 6.50 -12.65 0.45
N ASP A 332 5.36 -12.07 0.81
CA ASP A 332 4.14 -12.82 1.13
C ASP A 332 3.38 -13.34 -0.09
N ILE A 333 3.82 -13.06 -1.33
CA ILE A 333 3.08 -13.45 -2.55
C ILE A 333 2.71 -14.95 -2.54
N PRO A 334 3.64 -15.90 -2.29
CA PRO A 334 3.30 -17.33 -2.28
C PRO A 334 2.22 -17.70 -1.27
N GLU A 335 2.24 -17.09 -0.08
CA GLU A 335 1.22 -17.34 0.96
C GLU A 335 -0.12 -16.73 0.58
N ILE A 336 -0.10 -15.53 -0.03
CA ILE A 336 -1.32 -14.82 -0.44
C ILE A 336 -2.05 -15.56 -1.54
N VAL A 337 -1.37 -16.00 -2.60
CA VAL A 337 -2.02 -16.73 -3.71
C VAL A 337 -2.14 -18.23 -3.48
N ALA A 338 -1.28 -18.84 -2.65
CA ALA A 338 -1.21 -20.28 -2.48
C ALA A 338 -1.24 -21.03 -3.84
N ASP A 339 -2.18 -21.95 -4.01
CA ASP A 339 -2.40 -22.74 -5.23
C ASP A 339 -3.24 -22.02 -6.29
N THR A 340 -3.80 -20.85 -5.99
CA THR A 340 -4.67 -20.08 -6.90
C THR A 340 -3.91 -19.12 -7.82
N GLY A 341 -2.57 -19.09 -7.73
CA GLY A 341 -1.70 -18.28 -8.60
C GLY A 341 -0.79 -19.11 -9.50
N TYR A 342 -0.22 -18.47 -10.53
CA TYR A 342 0.85 -19.00 -11.37
C TYR A 342 2.16 -18.40 -10.88
N LEU A 343 2.85 -19.12 -9.99
CA LEU A 343 4.05 -18.64 -9.32
C LEU A 343 5.31 -18.93 -10.15
N VAL A 344 6.14 -17.91 -10.31
CA VAL A 344 7.45 -17.99 -10.98
C VAL A 344 8.56 -17.51 -10.05
N GLU A 345 9.80 -17.90 -10.33
CA GLU A 345 10.95 -17.31 -9.64
C GLU A 345 11.15 -15.84 -10.05
N PRO A 346 11.63 -14.96 -9.15
CA PRO A 346 12.03 -13.61 -9.52
C PRO A 346 13.14 -13.61 -10.58
N SER A 347 13.22 -12.54 -11.38
CA SER A 347 14.24 -12.39 -12.44
C SER A 347 14.25 -13.54 -13.47
N SER A 348 13.10 -14.16 -13.71
CA SER A 348 12.95 -15.34 -14.59
C SER A 348 11.95 -15.11 -15.72
N PRO A 349 12.27 -14.26 -16.72
CA PRO A 349 11.37 -13.95 -17.83
C PRO A 349 10.95 -15.20 -18.64
N GLN A 350 11.77 -16.24 -18.69
CA GLN A 350 11.45 -17.50 -19.37
C GLN A 350 10.29 -18.24 -18.68
N GLN A 351 10.24 -18.23 -17.34
CA GLN A 351 9.12 -18.82 -16.61
C GLN A 351 7.85 -17.99 -16.82
N ILE A 352 7.96 -16.66 -16.87
CA ILE A 352 6.82 -15.79 -17.20
C ILE A 352 6.28 -16.13 -18.59
N ALA A 353 7.15 -16.26 -19.60
CA ALA A 353 6.74 -16.66 -20.96
C ALA A 353 5.99 -18.00 -20.98
N ALA A 354 6.53 -19.01 -20.30
CA ALA A 354 5.88 -20.32 -20.20
C ALA A 354 4.50 -20.26 -19.53
N GLN A 355 4.33 -19.44 -18.48
CA GLN A 355 3.03 -19.25 -17.83
C GLN A 355 2.03 -18.49 -18.72
N ILE A 356 2.49 -17.54 -19.53
CA ILE A 356 1.64 -16.83 -20.51
C ILE A 356 1.08 -17.83 -21.53
N GLU A 357 1.93 -18.67 -22.11
CA GLU A 357 1.51 -19.69 -23.07
C GLU A 357 0.55 -20.69 -22.43
N LEU A 358 0.87 -21.19 -21.23
CA LEU A 358 0.01 -22.12 -20.50
C LEU A 358 -1.39 -21.53 -20.27
N ILE A 359 -1.46 -20.28 -19.81
CA ILE A 359 -2.75 -19.61 -19.54
C ILE A 359 -3.54 -19.39 -20.83
N PHE A 360 -2.91 -18.97 -21.93
CA PHE A 360 -3.65 -18.74 -23.18
C PHE A 360 -3.99 -20.02 -23.94
N ASN A 361 -3.29 -21.14 -23.69
CA ASN A 361 -3.64 -22.45 -24.23
C ASN A 361 -4.86 -23.06 -23.52
N ASP A 362 -5.08 -22.75 -22.24
CA ASP A 362 -6.28 -23.13 -21.49
C ASP A 362 -6.82 -21.95 -20.66
N LEU A 363 -7.39 -20.97 -21.36
CA LEU A 363 -7.92 -19.77 -20.73
C LEU A 363 -9.12 -20.07 -19.83
N THR A 364 -9.90 -21.10 -20.16
CA THR A 364 -11.05 -21.54 -19.34
C THR A 364 -10.58 -22.05 -17.98
N GLY A 365 -9.60 -22.96 -17.96
CA GLY A 365 -9.00 -23.45 -16.72
C GLY A 365 -8.31 -22.35 -15.92
N ALA A 366 -7.64 -21.42 -16.60
CA ALA A 366 -7.03 -20.27 -15.94
C ALA A 366 -8.06 -19.34 -15.29
N ASN A 367 -9.18 -19.08 -15.95
CA ASN A 367 -10.27 -18.27 -15.40
C ASN A 367 -10.92 -18.97 -14.18
N ALA A 368 -11.09 -20.29 -14.21
CA ALA A 368 -11.54 -21.05 -13.04
C ALA A 368 -10.57 -20.90 -11.85
N LYS A 369 -9.27 -20.92 -12.11
CA LYS A 369 -8.25 -20.65 -11.09
C LYS A 369 -8.31 -19.20 -10.57
N GLY A 370 -8.66 -18.24 -11.42
CA GLY A 370 -8.98 -16.86 -11.02
C GLY A 370 -10.18 -16.76 -10.08
N ILE A 371 -11.24 -17.55 -10.31
CA ILE A 371 -12.40 -17.63 -9.40
C ILE A 371 -11.97 -18.13 -8.01
N ASN A 372 -11.16 -19.18 -7.94
CA ASN A 372 -10.61 -19.67 -6.66
C ASN A 372 -9.79 -18.59 -5.95
N ALA A 373 -9.03 -17.78 -6.71
CA ALA A 373 -8.30 -16.65 -6.16
C ALA A 373 -9.23 -15.59 -5.56
N ARG A 374 -10.41 -15.34 -6.16
CA ARG A 374 -11.44 -14.45 -5.60
C ARG A 374 -12.00 -14.99 -4.30
N GLU A 375 -12.37 -16.26 -4.24
CA GLU A 375 -12.88 -16.88 -3.00
C GLU A 375 -11.87 -16.77 -1.86
N ARG A 376 -10.60 -17.02 -2.16
CA ARG A 376 -9.50 -16.83 -1.22
C ARG A 376 -9.36 -15.37 -0.78
N CYS A 377 -9.46 -14.42 -1.71
CA CYS A 377 -9.43 -12.99 -1.39
C CYS A 377 -10.56 -12.59 -0.46
N ILE A 378 -11.79 -13.02 -0.73
CA ILE A 378 -12.95 -12.76 0.13
C ILE A 378 -12.73 -13.31 1.54
N LYS A 379 -12.22 -14.54 1.65
CA LYS A 379 -12.05 -15.23 2.92
C LYS A 379 -10.93 -14.65 3.80
N TYR A 380 -9.80 -14.25 3.22
CA TYR A 380 -8.59 -13.91 3.99
C TYR A 380 -8.12 -12.47 3.82
N TYR A 381 -8.52 -11.79 2.75
CA TYR A 381 -7.97 -10.50 2.34
C TYR A 381 -9.05 -9.47 2.03
N SER A 382 -10.31 -9.69 2.41
CA SER A 382 -11.37 -8.70 2.30
C SER A 382 -11.33 -7.70 3.46
N ILE A 383 -12.02 -6.57 3.32
CA ILE A 383 -12.26 -5.65 4.43
C ILE A 383 -13.00 -6.36 5.57
N ASP A 384 -13.90 -7.30 5.28
CA ASP A 384 -14.58 -8.10 6.31
C ASP A 384 -13.61 -9.05 7.04
N ALA A 385 -12.68 -9.70 6.32
CA ALA A 385 -11.63 -10.52 6.93
C ALA A 385 -10.72 -9.67 7.84
N MET A 386 -10.35 -8.47 7.40
CA MET A 386 -9.59 -7.51 8.20
C MET A 386 -10.35 -7.06 9.45
N ALA A 387 -11.65 -6.78 9.31
CA ALA A 387 -12.53 -6.40 10.41
C ALA A 387 -12.63 -7.49 11.48
N ASN A 388 -12.74 -8.76 11.07
CA ASN A 388 -12.77 -9.90 12.00
C ASN A 388 -11.50 -10.01 12.85
N ILE A 389 -10.31 -9.78 12.25
CA ILE A 389 -9.04 -9.76 12.98
C ILE A 389 -9.01 -8.59 13.98
N LEU A 390 -9.46 -7.41 13.54
CA LEU A 390 -9.51 -6.21 14.39
C LEU A 390 -10.51 -6.33 15.53
N SER A 391 -11.63 -7.03 15.34
CA SER A 391 -12.59 -7.30 16.41
C SER A 391 -11.93 -8.00 17.59
N GLY A 392 -11.16 -9.06 17.32
CA GLY A 392 -10.38 -9.75 18.35
C GLY A 392 -9.27 -8.89 18.97
N LEU A 393 -8.75 -7.90 18.24
CA LEU A 393 -7.75 -6.96 18.75
C LEU A 393 -8.36 -5.89 19.66
N ILE A 394 -9.55 -5.38 19.35
CA ILE A 394 -10.19 -4.25 20.05
C ILE A 394 -10.96 -4.72 21.29
N LEU A 395 -11.53 -5.93 21.26
CA LEU A 395 -12.35 -6.47 22.36
C LEU A 395 -11.52 -7.13 23.47
N ASN A 396 -10.30 -7.55 23.18
CA ASN A 396 -9.30 -7.99 24.17
C ASN A 396 -8.36 -6.85 24.52
#